data_AF-A0A7S0E8X8-F1
#
_entry.id   AF-A0A7S0E8X8-F1
#
_cell.length_a   1.000
_cell.length_b   1.000
_cell.length_c   1.000
_cell.angle_alpha   90.00
_cell.angle_beta   90.00
_cell.angle_gamma   90.00
#
_symmetry.space_group_name_H-M   'P 1'
#
loop_
_entity.id
_entity.type
_entity.pdbx_description
1 polymer ?
#
loop_
_entity_poly.entity_id
_entity_poly.type
_entity_poly.pdbx_seq_one_letter_code
_entity_poly.pdbx_strand_id
1 'polypeptide(L)'
;AAVRQRRAASQSAAVFCAASANGIERSLSFAELGEIDTDNLRIRMIRPLRPPACVIEELESDVAVRQQVMQARCDISSVLYGGLDKLVVVVGPSTVHDPRAAMEFAARLRTAAQLCAEELVVVMNVNFETSASAAGWKGLINDPDLDGSCQINKGFRQARQLLLDINRLGLPTSTEYLDTISPQFIAD
;
A
#
# COMPACT_ATOMS: atom_id res chain seq x y z
N ALA A 1 29.35 -2.12 37.46
CA ALA A 1 30.04 -0.82 37.57
C ALA A 1 29.01 0.28 37.36
N ALA A 2 28.71 1.04 38.41
CA ALA A 2 27.80 2.17 38.36
C ALA A 2 28.50 3.37 37.70
N VAL A 3 27.89 3.96 36.67
CA VAL A 3 28.33 5.26 36.14
C VAL A 3 27.26 6.29 36.50
N ARG A 4 27.50 6.96 37.63
CA ARG A 4 26.94 8.27 37.93
C ARG A 4 27.54 9.27 36.92
N GLN A 5 26.70 9.99 36.20
CA GLN A 5 27.06 11.31 35.68
C GLN A 5 26.06 12.34 36.20
N ARG A 6 26.55 13.19 37.10
CA ARG A 6 25.94 14.48 37.44
C ARG A 6 26.26 15.48 36.34
N ARG A 7 25.25 16.18 35.81
CA ARG A 7 25.30 17.57 35.32
C ARG A 7 23.90 18.13 35.50
N ALA A 8 23.69 19.07 36.42
CA ALA A 8 24.02 20.50 36.37
C ALA A 8 22.72 21.26 36.13
N ALA A 9 22.38 22.12 37.09
CA ALA A 9 21.22 22.98 37.04
C ALA A 9 21.35 23.98 35.87
N SER A 10 20.29 24.10 35.07
CA SER A 10 20.00 25.32 34.32
C SER A 10 18.50 25.57 34.37
N GLN A 11 18.17 26.71 34.94
CA GLN A 11 16.84 27.23 35.15
C GLN A 11 16.11 27.55 33.84
N SER A 12 14.79 27.59 33.95
CA SER A 12 13.85 28.38 33.15
C SER A 12 13.66 28.00 31.68
N ALA A 13 12.60 27.22 31.45
CA ALA A 13 11.66 27.52 30.38
C ALA A 13 10.24 27.35 30.95
N ALA A 14 9.65 28.46 31.37
CA ALA A 14 8.23 28.51 31.71
C ALA A 14 7.43 28.15 30.45
N VAL A 15 6.51 27.19 30.55
CA VAL A 15 5.57 26.89 29.46
C VAL A 15 4.14 26.93 30.00
N PHE A 16 3.44 27.94 29.49
CA PHE A 16 2.00 28.19 29.40
C PHE A 16 1.13 28.17 30.66
N CYS A 17 0.70 29.40 30.99
CA CYS A 17 -0.37 29.75 31.91
C CYS A 17 -1.73 29.31 31.33
N ALA A 18 -2.43 28.41 32.03
CA ALA A 18 -3.86 28.21 31.84
C ALA A 18 -4.59 29.09 32.86
N ALA A 19 -5.24 30.15 32.37
CA ALA A 19 -6.00 31.07 33.21
C ALA A 19 -7.23 30.35 33.82
N SER A 20 -7.26 30.24 35.15
CA SER A 20 -8.44 29.85 35.93
C SER A 20 -8.92 31.03 36.77
N ALA A 21 -10.24 31.24 36.82
CA ALA A 21 -10.90 32.39 37.40
C ALA A 21 -10.79 32.54 38.93
N ASN A 22 -10.06 31.66 39.63
CA ASN A 22 -9.78 31.78 41.06
C ASN A 22 -8.26 31.58 41.27
N GLY A 23 -7.57 32.67 41.56
CA GLY A 23 -6.11 32.73 41.66
C GLY A 23 -5.52 31.82 42.72
N ILE A 24 -5.06 30.65 42.30
CA ILE A 24 -3.98 29.88 42.92
C ILE A 24 -3.15 29.29 41.78
N GLU A 25 -2.07 29.98 41.38
CA GLU A 25 -1.05 29.41 40.49
C GLU A 25 -0.22 28.40 41.29
N ARG A 26 -0.66 27.14 41.33
CA ARG A 26 0.24 26.04 41.69
C ARG A 26 1.02 25.65 40.45
N SER A 27 2.30 26.00 40.41
CA SER A 27 3.26 25.35 39.51
C SER A 27 3.34 23.88 39.91
N LEU A 28 2.61 23.01 39.22
CA LEU A 28 2.82 21.58 39.34
C LEU A 28 4.28 21.30 38.97
N SER A 29 5.03 20.75 39.91
CA SER A 29 6.38 20.29 39.64
C SER A 29 6.31 19.08 38.70
N PHE A 30 7.36 18.83 37.91
CA PHE A 30 7.44 17.66 37.03
C PHE A 30 7.27 16.33 37.80
N ALA A 31 7.42 16.35 39.13
CA ALA A 31 7.21 15.21 40.03
C ALA A 31 5.74 14.97 40.43
N GLU A 32 4.84 15.94 40.22
CA GLU A 32 3.41 15.86 40.54
C GLU A 32 2.54 15.53 39.33
N LEU A 33 3.10 15.64 38.12
CA LEU A 33 2.51 15.04 36.94
C LEU A 33 2.72 13.54 37.06
N GLY A 34 1.64 12.77 37.17
CA GLY A 34 1.69 11.32 36.99
C GLY A 34 2.32 10.96 35.64
N GLU A 35 2.40 9.67 35.31
CA GLU A 35 2.95 9.26 34.02
C GLU A 35 2.19 9.95 32.87
N ILE A 36 2.83 10.92 32.22
CA ILE A 36 2.25 11.68 31.13
C ILE A 36 2.27 10.75 29.93
N ASP A 37 1.13 10.12 29.67
CA ASP A 37 0.97 9.34 28.45
C ASP A 37 1.04 10.30 27.25
N THR A 38 2.03 10.08 26.41
CA THR A 38 2.26 10.84 25.18
C THR A 38 2.05 9.98 23.95
N ASP A 39 1.77 8.68 24.13
CA ASP A 39 1.65 7.71 23.06
C ASP A 39 0.19 7.52 22.65
N ASN A 40 -0.03 7.25 21.36
CA ASN A 40 -1.33 6.88 20.78
C ASN A 40 -2.54 7.80 21.11
N LEU A 41 -2.32 9.04 21.56
CA LEU A 41 -3.37 9.96 22.02
C LEU A 41 -4.51 10.22 21.02
N ARG A 42 -4.29 9.98 19.72
CA ARG A 42 -5.28 10.15 18.64
C ARG A 42 -5.49 8.89 17.80
N ILE A 43 -5.07 7.73 18.31
CA ILE A 43 -5.22 6.46 17.63
C ILE A 43 -6.50 5.79 18.12
N ARG A 44 -7.46 5.59 17.22
CA ARG A 44 -8.71 4.89 17.56
C ARG A 44 -8.48 3.40 17.81
N MET A 45 -7.64 2.77 17.00
CA MET A 45 -7.38 1.34 17.04
C MET A 45 -6.12 1.00 16.26
N ILE A 46 -5.39 -0.01 16.74
CA ILE A 46 -4.33 -0.68 15.99
C ILE A 46 -4.77 -2.13 15.82
N ARG A 47 -4.76 -2.62 14.57
CA ARG A 47 -5.05 -4.03 14.25
C ARG A 47 -3.80 -4.68 13.67
N PRO A 48 -3.53 -5.95 13.99
CA PRO A 48 -2.41 -6.66 13.38
C PRO A 48 -2.65 -6.89 11.89
N LEU A 49 -1.63 -6.61 11.10
CA LEU A 49 -1.56 -6.97 9.69
C LEU A 49 -0.84 -8.31 9.56
N ARG A 50 -1.37 -9.25 8.75
CA ARG A 50 -0.68 -10.51 8.46
C ARG A 50 0.68 -10.20 7.81
N PRO A 51 1.77 -10.86 8.21
CA PRO A 51 3.05 -10.70 7.52
C PRO A 51 2.93 -11.04 6.03
N PRO A 52 3.68 -10.36 5.14
CA PRO A 52 3.62 -10.63 3.70
C PRO A 52 3.92 -12.09 3.35
N ALA A 53 4.89 -12.70 4.04
CA ALA A 53 5.24 -14.11 3.87
C ALA A 53 4.03 -15.05 3.96
N CYS A 54 3.12 -14.81 4.92
CA CYS A 54 1.94 -15.66 5.08
C CYS A 54 0.96 -15.56 3.90
N VAL A 55 0.89 -14.41 3.23
CA VAL A 55 0.03 -14.20 2.06
C VAL A 55 0.70 -14.75 0.81
N ILE A 56 2.02 -14.61 0.70
CA ILE A 56 2.84 -15.16 -0.39
C ILE A 56 2.83 -16.70 -0.36
N GLU A 57 2.99 -17.32 0.82
CA GLU A 57 2.91 -18.77 0.99
C GLU A 57 1.51 -19.31 0.67
N GLU A 58 0.46 -18.59 1.07
CA GLU A 58 -0.92 -18.96 0.76
C GLU A 58 -1.23 -18.88 -0.75
N LEU A 59 -0.63 -17.90 -1.42
CA LEU A 59 -0.84 -17.58 -2.84
C LEU A 59 0.50 -17.52 -3.57
N GLU A 60 1.17 -18.66 -3.65
CA GLU A 60 2.48 -18.75 -4.30
C GLU A 60 2.35 -18.55 -5.81
N SER A 61 3.30 -17.80 -6.41
CA SER A 61 3.36 -17.64 -7.85
C SER A 61 3.95 -18.90 -8.51
N ASP A 62 3.18 -19.46 -9.45
CA ASP A 62 3.66 -20.57 -10.25
C ASP A 62 4.77 -20.15 -11.22
N VAL A 63 5.43 -21.14 -11.82
CA VAL A 63 6.56 -20.91 -12.73
C VAL A 63 6.14 -20.09 -13.96
N ALA A 64 4.92 -20.30 -14.46
CA ALA A 64 4.42 -19.62 -15.64
C ALA A 64 4.19 -18.13 -15.36
N VAL A 65 3.60 -17.79 -14.21
CA VAL A 65 3.46 -16.39 -13.75
C VAL A 65 4.82 -15.71 -13.62
N ARG A 66 5.80 -16.37 -12.98
CA ARG A 66 7.15 -15.80 -12.81
C ARG A 66 7.86 -15.56 -14.14
N GLN A 67 7.72 -16.48 -15.09
CA GLN A 67 8.25 -16.32 -16.44
C GLN A 67 7.56 -15.16 -17.18
N GLN A 68 6.24 -15.06 -17.07
CA GLN A 68 5.47 -13.97 -17.68
C GLN A 68 5.90 -12.60 -17.16
N VAL A 69 6.01 -12.46 -15.83
CA VAL A 69 6.46 -11.21 -15.20
C VAL A 69 7.88 -10.87 -15.63
N MET A 70 8.80 -11.84 -15.62
CA MET A 70 10.17 -11.61 -16.06
C MET A 70 10.24 -11.19 -17.52
N GLN A 71 9.52 -11.88 -18.41
CA GLN A 71 9.47 -11.56 -19.83
C GLN A 71 8.95 -10.14 -20.06
N ALA A 72 7.84 -9.77 -19.41
CA ALA A 72 7.26 -8.43 -19.53
C ALA A 72 8.24 -7.34 -19.03
N ARG A 73 8.93 -7.58 -17.92
CA ARG A 73 9.96 -6.65 -17.41
C ARG A 73 11.12 -6.50 -18.41
N CYS A 74 11.57 -7.59 -19.01
CA CYS A 74 12.59 -7.57 -20.06
C CYS A 74 12.11 -6.80 -21.30
N ASP A 75 10.92 -7.08 -21.81
CA ASP A 75 10.35 -6.43 -22.99
C ASP A 75 10.20 -4.92 -22.79
N ILE A 76 9.63 -4.51 -21.64
CA ILE A 76 9.51 -3.09 -21.27
C ILE A 76 10.89 -2.44 -21.17
N SER A 77 11.85 -3.09 -20.52
CA SER A 77 13.22 -2.58 -20.43
C SER A 77 13.87 -2.43 -21.80
N SER A 78 13.70 -3.41 -22.69
CA SER A 78 14.23 -3.35 -24.05
C SER A 78 13.59 -2.22 -24.85
N VAL A 79 12.29 -1.96 -24.72
CA VAL A 79 11.66 -0.79 -25.35
C VAL A 79 12.26 0.52 -24.81
N LEU A 80 12.37 0.67 -23.50
CA LEU A 80 12.88 1.90 -22.86
C LEU A 80 14.34 2.21 -23.25
N TYR A 81 15.15 1.18 -23.51
CA TYR A 81 16.55 1.32 -23.93
C TYR A 81 16.75 1.20 -25.45
N GLY A 82 15.67 1.17 -26.25
CA GLY A 82 15.73 1.15 -27.72
C GLY A 82 16.15 -0.18 -28.35
N GLY A 83 16.10 -1.29 -27.60
CA GLY A 83 16.35 -2.65 -28.09
C GLY A 83 15.14 -3.30 -28.77
N LEU A 84 13.93 -2.79 -28.54
CA LEU A 84 12.71 -3.19 -29.24
C LEU A 84 11.98 -1.94 -29.76
N ASP A 85 11.62 -1.95 -31.04
CA ASP A 85 10.81 -0.90 -31.66
C ASP A 85 9.32 -1.19 -31.47
N LYS A 86 8.85 -1.07 -30.22
CA LYS A 86 7.46 -1.26 -29.81
C LYS A 86 7.00 -0.12 -28.91
N LEU A 87 5.69 0.06 -28.79
CA LEU A 87 5.11 1.00 -27.83
C LEU A 87 4.61 0.24 -26.59
N VAL A 88 5.04 0.66 -25.39
CA VAL A 88 4.47 0.19 -24.13
C VAL A 88 3.14 0.91 -23.89
N VAL A 89 2.06 0.15 -23.71
CA VAL A 89 0.71 0.69 -23.48
C VAL A 89 0.18 0.17 -22.15
N VAL A 90 0.03 1.09 -21.20
CA VAL A 90 -0.62 0.82 -19.91
C VAL A 90 -2.09 1.19 -20.02
N VAL A 91 -3.00 0.22 -19.87
CA VAL A 91 -4.44 0.43 -20.07
C VAL A 91 -5.27 -0.39 -19.09
N GLY A 92 -6.32 0.21 -18.53
CA GLY A 92 -7.19 -0.47 -17.58
C GLY A 92 -8.09 0.50 -16.84
N PRO A 93 -8.92 -0.01 -15.89
CA PRO A 93 -9.70 0.84 -15.01
C PRO A 93 -8.79 1.76 -14.17
N SER A 94 -9.32 2.90 -13.74
CA SER A 94 -8.60 3.84 -12.86
C SER A 94 -8.28 3.22 -11.50
N THR A 95 -9.25 2.50 -10.92
CA THR A 95 -9.12 1.70 -9.70
C THR A 95 -10.01 0.47 -9.80
N VAL A 96 -9.50 -0.70 -9.41
CA VAL A 96 -10.24 -1.96 -9.39
C VAL A 96 -11.03 -2.09 -8.11
N HIS A 97 -12.35 -2.24 -8.21
CA HIS A 97 -13.26 -2.47 -7.08
C HIS A 97 -13.97 -3.83 -7.13
N ASP A 98 -14.07 -4.45 -8.32
CA ASP A 98 -14.64 -5.79 -8.50
C ASP A 98 -13.63 -6.69 -9.23
N PRO A 99 -13.03 -7.67 -8.53
CA PRO A 99 -12.11 -8.64 -9.14
C PRO A 99 -12.71 -9.42 -10.32
N ARG A 100 -14.03 -9.68 -10.32
CA ARG A 100 -14.68 -10.43 -11.41
C ARG A 100 -14.75 -9.59 -12.68
N ALA A 101 -15.19 -8.34 -12.56
CA ALA A 101 -15.19 -7.41 -13.68
C ALA A 101 -13.77 -7.15 -14.21
N ALA A 102 -12.77 -7.08 -13.32
CA ALA A 102 -11.36 -6.96 -13.70
C ALA A 102 -10.88 -8.16 -14.52
N MET A 103 -11.25 -9.39 -14.15
CA MET A 103 -10.92 -10.60 -14.92
C MET A 103 -11.62 -10.65 -16.27
N GLU A 104 -12.87 -10.20 -16.37
CA GLU A 104 -13.57 -10.07 -17.65
C GLU A 104 -12.85 -9.07 -18.57
N PHE A 105 -12.46 -7.91 -18.03
CA PHE A 105 -11.67 -6.93 -18.74
C PHE A 105 -10.32 -7.52 -19.19
N ALA A 106 -9.61 -8.23 -18.31
CA ALA A 106 -8.34 -8.87 -18.60
C ALA A 106 -8.45 -9.87 -19.76
N ALA A 107 -9.50 -10.69 -19.80
CA ALA A 107 -9.72 -11.66 -20.87
C ALA A 107 -9.92 -10.97 -22.24
N ARG A 108 -10.69 -9.88 -22.27
CA ARG A 108 -10.89 -9.06 -23.48
C ARG A 108 -9.60 -8.36 -23.90
N LEU A 109 -8.88 -7.77 -22.94
CA LEU A 109 -7.63 -7.06 -23.19
C LEU A 109 -6.53 -8.01 -23.70
N ARG A 110 -6.42 -9.21 -23.14
CA ARG A 110 -5.51 -10.25 -23.63
C ARG A 110 -5.74 -10.56 -25.10
N THR A 111 -7.00 -10.71 -25.51
CA THR A 111 -7.35 -10.97 -26.91
C THR A 111 -6.91 -9.83 -27.82
N ALA A 112 -7.16 -8.57 -27.40
CA ALA A 112 -6.70 -7.40 -28.13
C ALA A 112 -5.16 -7.32 -28.19
N ALA A 113 -4.48 -7.57 -27.07
CA ALA A 113 -3.02 -7.54 -26.96
C ALA A 113 -2.34 -8.54 -27.90
N GLN A 114 -2.95 -9.71 -28.11
CA GLN A 114 -2.42 -10.71 -29.06
C GLN A 114 -2.48 -10.23 -30.51
N LEU A 115 -3.50 -9.45 -30.88
CA LEU A 115 -3.66 -8.92 -32.25
C LEU A 115 -2.63 -7.83 -32.60
N CYS A 116 -2.07 -7.16 -31.60
CA CYS A 116 -1.11 -6.08 -31.76
C CYS A 116 0.27 -6.38 -31.16
N ALA A 117 0.57 -7.65 -30.90
CA ALA A 117 1.79 -8.08 -30.20
C ALA A 117 3.10 -7.76 -30.95
N GLU A 118 3.05 -7.55 -32.27
CA GLU A 118 4.22 -7.15 -33.06
C GLU A 118 4.62 -5.69 -32.81
N GLU A 119 3.66 -4.82 -32.49
CA GLU A 119 3.87 -3.38 -32.36
C GLU A 119 3.79 -2.89 -30.91
N LEU A 120 3.02 -3.58 -30.06
CA LEU A 120 2.69 -3.13 -28.71
C LEU A 120 3.13 -4.12 -27.63
N VAL A 121 3.59 -3.55 -26.51
CA VAL A 121 3.71 -4.25 -25.22
C VAL A 121 2.56 -3.76 -24.33
N VAL A 122 1.46 -4.53 -24.31
CA VAL A 122 0.25 -4.17 -23.56
C VAL A 122 0.36 -4.64 -22.12
N VAL A 123 0.14 -3.71 -21.18
CA VAL A 123 0.16 -3.94 -19.73
C VAL A 123 -1.18 -3.49 -19.14
N MET A 124 -1.83 -4.35 -18.38
CA MET A 124 -3.09 -4.02 -17.73
C MET A 124 -2.85 -3.15 -16.49
N ASN A 125 -3.53 -2.00 -16.41
CA ASN A 125 -3.56 -1.19 -15.19
C ASN A 125 -4.46 -1.82 -14.13
N VAL A 126 -3.90 -2.16 -12.97
CA VAL A 126 -4.56 -2.82 -11.84
C VAL A 126 -4.27 -2.05 -10.55
N ASN A 127 -4.76 -0.82 -10.46
CA ASN A 127 -4.62 -0.02 -9.24
C ASN A 127 -5.66 -0.43 -8.20
N PHE A 128 -5.23 -0.64 -6.96
CA PHE A 128 -6.11 -1.04 -5.86
C PHE A 128 -6.56 0.11 -4.99
N GLU A 129 -5.89 1.26 -5.08
CA GLU A 129 -6.12 2.39 -4.18
C GLU A 129 -6.46 3.65 -4.97
N THR A 130 -6.98 4.64 -4.25
CA THR A 130 -7.28 5.96 -4.80
C THR A 130 -6.53 7.01 -4.01
N SER A 131 -5.94 7.98 -4.71
CA SER A 131 -5.30 9.15 -4.11
C SER A 131 -6.31 10.22 -3.64
N ALA A 132 -7.61 9.95 -3.75
CA ALA A 132 -8.66 10.91 -3.42
C ALA A 132 -8.63 11.30 -1.93
N SER A 133 -8.53 12.61 -1.66
CA SER A 133 -8.42 13.22 -0.33
C SER A 133 -9.74 13.40 0.43
N ALA A 134 -10.86 12.97 -0.15
CA ALA A 134 -12.19 13.14 0.42
C ALA A 134 -12.73 11.83 1.02
N ALA A 135 -13.80 11.93 1.83
CA ALA A 135 -14.48 10.84 2.55
C ALA A 135 -15.17 9.78 1.66
N GLY A 136 -14.48 9.32 0.61
CA GLY A 136 -14.90 8.27 -0.30
C GLY A 136 -14.26 6.91 0.02
N TRP A 137 -14.54 5.95 -0.86
CA TRP A 137 -13.97 4.62 -0.78
C TRP A 137 -12.45 4.65 -0.95
N LYS A 138 -11.74 3.86 -0.12
CA LYS A 138 -10.27 3.91 0.01
C LYS A 138 -9.53 2.93 -0.89
N GLY A 139 -10.25 2.20 -1.73
CA GLY A 139 -9.68 1.15 -2.58
C GLY A 139 -9.89 -0.27 -2.06
N LEU A 140 -9.63 -1.25 -2.92
CA LEU A 140 -9.90 -2.68 -2.69
C LEU A 140 -9.02 -3.28 -1.60
N ILE A 141 -7.76 -2.86 -1.51
CA ILE A 141 -6.88 -3.30 -0.41
C ILE A 141 -7.42 -2.78 0.92
N ASN A 142 -7.79 -1.51 0.98
CA ASN A 142 -8.22 -0.89 2.23
C ASN A 142 -9.61 -1.36 2.65
N ASP A 143 -10.57 -1.41 1.73
CA ASP A 143 -11.98 -1.67 2.01
C ASP A 143 -12.61 -2.59 0.94
N PRO A 144 -12.29 -3.90 0.96
CA PRO A 144 -12.67 -4.85 -0.10
C PRO A 144 -14.18 -5.11 -0.19
N ASP A 145 -14.93 -4.81 0.87
CA ASP A 145 -16.37 -5.06 0.96
C ASP A 145 -17.21 -3.80 0.65
N LEU A 146 -16.57 -2.67 0.36
CA LEU A 146 -17.22 -1.38 0.04
C LEU A 146 -18.18 -0.90 1.16
N ASP A 147 -17.94 -1.30 2.40
CA ASP A 147 -18.80 -1.04 3.56
C ASP A 147 -18.11 -0.23 4.67
N GLY A 148 -16.85 0.18 4.46
CA GLY A 148 -16.04 0.92 5.43
C GLY A 148 -15.45 0.06 6.55
N SER A 149 -15.60 -1.27 6.52
CA SER A 149 -15.10 -2.18 7.56
C SER A 149 -13.57 -2.26 7.64
N CYS A 150 -12.88 -1.80 6.58
CA CYS A 150 -11.44 -1.70 6.48
C CYS A 150 -10.72 -3.06 6.66
N GLN A 151 -11.17 -4.09 5.94
CA GLN A 151 -10.67 -5.46 6.05
C GLN A 151 -9.35 -5.67 5.27
N ILE A 152 -8.29 -4.97 5.66
CA ILE A 152 -7.01 -4.91 4.91
C ILE A 152 -6.40 -6.29 4.64
N ASN A 153 -6.45 -7.22 5.61
CA ASN A 153 -5.95 -8.59 5.43
C ASN A 153 -6.68 -9.34 4.29
N LYS A 154 -8.00 -9.12 4.17
CA LYS A 154 -8.80 -9.68 3.08
C LYS A 154 -8.48 -8.97 1.76
N GLY A 155 -8.29 -7.65 1.80
CA GLY A 155 -7.91 -6.83 0.66
C GLY A 155 -6.60 -7.27 0.02
N PHE A 156 -5.52 -7.44 0.81
CA PHE A 156 -4.24 -7.93 0.29
C PHE A 156 -4.34 -9.32 -0.34
N ARG A 157 -5.09 -10.23 0.29
CA ARG A 157 -5.33 -11.56 -0.26
C ARG A 157 -6.05 -11.49 -1.62
N GLN A 158 -7.09 -10.66 -1.73
CA GLN A 158 -7.84 -10.47 -2.98
C GLN A 158 -7.00 -9.80 -4.07
N ALA A 159 -6.25 -8.75 -3.73
CA ALA A 159 -5.36 -8.04 -4.64
C ALA A 159 -4.29 -8.98 -5.21
N ARG A 160 -3.61 -9.74 -4.35
CA ARG A 160 -2.61 -10.73 -4.79
C ARG A 160 -3.23 -11.80 -5.69
N GLN A 161 -4.35 -12.37 -5.29
CA GLN A 161 -5.05 -13.38 -6.10
C GLN A 161 -5.37 -12.85 -7.49
N LEU A 162 -5.91 -11.61 -7.58
CA LEU A 162 -6.24 -10.99 -8.85
C LEU A 162 -5.01 -10.80 -9.75
N LEU A 163 -3.90 -10.31 -9.20
CA LEU A 163 -2.65 -10.15 -9.97
C LEU A 163 -2.14 -11.48 -10.50
N LEU A 164 -2.15 -12.53 -9.68
CA LEU A 164 -1.76 -13.87 -10.10
C LEU A 164 -2.68 -14.39 -11.22
N ASP A 165 -3.99 -14.22 -11.08
CA ASP A 165 -4.96 -14.70 -12.06
C ASP A 165 -4.85 -13.97 -13.40
N ILE A 166 -4.61 -12.65 -13.38
CA ILE A 166 -4.35 -11.88 -14.61
C ILE A 166 -3.04 -12.33 -15.27
N ASN A 167 -1.96 -12.52 -14.50
CA ASN A 167 -0.69 -12.98 -15.05
C ASN A 167 -0.77 -14.42 -15.58
N ARG A 168 -1.60 -15.29 -14.99
CA ARG A 168 -1.91 -16.65 -15.52
C ARG A 168 -2.59 -16.61 -16.89
N LEU A 169 -3.32 -15.53 -17.21
CA LEU A 169 -3.85 -15.31 -18.56
C LEU A 169 -2.75 -14.91 -19.57
N GLY A 170 -1.51 -14.68 -19.12
CA GLY A 170 -0.42 -14.17 -19.96
C GLY A 170 -0.53 -12.68 -20.25
N LEU A 171 -1.18 -11.92 -19.36
CA LEU A 171 -1.30 -10.47 -19.47
C LEU A 171 -0.51 -9.83 -18.30
N PRO A 172 0.54 -9.04 -18.58
CA PRO A 172 1.27 -8.39 -17.51
C PRO A 172 0.45 -7.27 -16.87
N THR A 173 0.72 -6.99 -15.60
CA THR A 173 -0.01 -6.00 -14.79
C THR A 173 0.89 -4.85 -14.35
N SER A 174 0.33 -3.65 -14.24
CA SER A 174 0.93 -2.50 -13.58
C SER A 174 0.07 -2.06 -12.40
N THR A 175 0.70 -1.53 -11.36
CA THR A 175 0.02 -0.86 -10.24
C THR A 175 0.86 0.31 -9.77
N GLU A 176 0.18 1.33 -9.26
CA GLU A 176 0.79 2.39 -8.47
C GLU A 176 0.97 1.92 -7.01
N TYR A 177 2.10 2.29 -6.40
CA TYR A 177 2.36 2.06 -4.97
C TYR A 177 2.23 3.38 -4.21
N LEU A 178 1.24 3.45 -3.32
CA LEU A 178 0.95 4.66 -2.53
C LEU A 178 1.61 4.65 -1.13
N ASP A 179 2.20 3.52 -0.74
CA ASP A 179 2.92 3.35 0.52
C ASP A 179 4.10 2.37 0.37
N THR A 180 4.89 2.20 1.43
CA THR A 180 6.11 1.38 1.45
C THR A 180 5.91 -0.06 1.95
N ILE A 181 4.71 -0.40 2.42
CA ILE A 181 4.31 -1.70 2.99
C ILE A 181 3.66 -2.57 1.91
N SER A 182 2.69 -2.04 1.18
CA SER A 182 1.92 -2.71 0.14
C SER A 182 2.78 -3.45 -0.89
N PRO A 183 3.91 -2.89 -1.39
CA PRO A 183 4.78 -3.61 -2.32
C PRO A 183 5.26 -4.98 -1.79
N GLN A 184 5.44 -5.12 -0.48
CA GLN A 184 5.91 -6.38 0.11
C GLN A 184 4.92 -7.54 -0.08
N PHE A 185 3.65 -7.25 -0.36
CA PHE A 185 2.60 -8.26 -0.55
C PHE A 185 2.37 -8.66 -2.02
N ILE A 186 2.69 -7.77 -2.96
CA ILE A 186 2.19 -7.87 -4.34
C ILE A 186 3.19 -7.52 -5.45
N ALA A 187 4.44 -7.18 -5.12
CA ALA A 187 5.39 -6.68 -6.12
C ALA A 187 6.15 -7.75 -6.92
N ASP A 188 6.13 -9.01 -6.47
CA ASP A 188 6.86 -10.13 -7.13
C ASP A 188 6.35 -10.40 -8.54
#